data_AF-A0A560EUB5-F1
#
_entry.id   AF-A0A560EUB5-F1
#
_cell.length_a   1.000
_cell.length_b   1.000
_cell.length_c   1.000
_cell.angle_alpha   90.00
_cell.angle_beta   90.00
_cell.angle_gamma   90.00
#
_symmetry.space_group_name_H-M   'P 1'
#
loop_
_entity.id
_entity.type
_entity.pdbx_description
1 polymer ?
#
loop_
_entity_poly.entity_id
_entity_poly.type
_entity_poly.pdbx_seq_one_letter_code
_entity_poly.pdbx_strand_id
1 'polypeptide(L)'
;MRIRRLPILVLCLSILCLPATRPAAARAPAEGVPACNYQPFEPGPSRMRMGWVILDLGPGDNPKTPETWRGPIIMTRPDRSYCITDLHTGVLQRPFFTDGQNVVMTTYADEQQTVFFIEAATCRVLWKSPAFSGGVALTATVLHTGRKAWKLGPHCLPEADAP
;
A
#
# COMPACT_ATOMS: atom_id res chain seq x y z
N MET A 1 -15.32 92.15 37.03
CA MET A 1 -16.62 91.47 37.18
C MET A 1 -16.34 89.99 37.45
N ARG A 2 -16.84 89.44 38.57
CA ARG A 2 -16.67 88.02 38.98
C ARG A 2 -17.32 87.06 37.98
N ILE A 3 -16.83 85.81 37.92
CA ILE A 3 -17.52 84.49 37.84
C ILE A 3 -16.50 83.50 37.22
N ARG A 4 -15.88 82.51 37.92
CA ARG A 4 -16.32 81.31 38.67
C ARG A 4 -16.26 80.00 37.83
N ARG A 5 -15.60 78.98 38.42
CA ARG A 5 -15.67 77.49 38.28
C ARG A 5 -14.58 76.83 37.40
N LEU A 6 -13.61 76.06 37.93
CA LEU A 6 -13.58 74.72 38.60
C LEU A 6 -13.65 73.52 37.60
N PRO A 7 -13.11 72.31 37.95
CA PRO A 7 -11.99 71.63 37.27
C PRO A 7 -12.38 70.23 36.73
N ILE A 8 -11.67 69.67 35.75
CA ILE A 8 -11.90 68.28 35.30
C ILE A 8 -10.54 67.66 34.92
N LEU A 9 -9.92 66.92 35.84
CA LEU A 9 -9.98 65.46 36.01
C LEU A 9 -8.85 64.77 35.21
N VAL A 10 -7.74 64.55 35.89
CA VAL A 10 -6.61 63.72 35.42
C VAL A 10 -7.02 62.25 35.55
N LEU A 11 -7.24 61.57 34.43
CA LEU A 11 -7.39 60.11 34.39
C LEU A 11 -6.01 59.47 34.24
N CYS A 12 -5.50 58.92 35.34
CA CYS A 12 -4.39 57.95 35.33
C CYS A 12 -4.87 56.65 34.68
N LEU A 13 -4.45 56.39 33.44
CA LEU A 13 -4.56 55.07 32.82
C LEU A 13 -3.42 54.18 33.34
N SER A 14 -3.72 53.32 34.30
CA SER A 14 -2.84 52.24 34.73
C SER A 14 -2.85 51.13 33.66
N ILE A 15 -1.83 51.13 32.80
CA ILE A 15 -1.60 50.07 31.81
C ILE A 15 -1.07 48.84 32.55
N LEU A 16 -1.94 47.86 32.80
CA LEU A 16 -1.57 46.53 33.26
C LEU A 16 -0.90 45.76 32.10
N CYS A 17 0.43 45.67 32.13
CA CYS A 17 1.19 44.73 31.30
C CYS A 17 0.93 43.29 31.77
N LEU A 18 0.08 42.55 31.06
CA LEU A 18 -0.01 41.10 31.19
C LEU A 18 1.05 40.44 30.27
N PRO A 19 1.82 39.47 30.77
CA PRO A 19 2.80 38.74 29.96
C PRO A 19 2.07 37.82 28.97
N ALA A 20 2.39 37.97 27.69
CA ALA A 20 1.87 37.11 26.63
C ALA A 20 2.46 35.70 26.75
N THR A 21 1.74 34.79 27.40
CA THR A 21 2.01 33.35 27.33
C THR A 21 1.64 32.84 25.94
N ARG A 22 2.64 32.48 25.14
CA ARG A 22 2.42 31.84 23.83
C ARG A 22 1.79 30.46 24.04
N PRO A 23 0.64 30.14 23.42
CA PRO A 23 0.09 28.80 23.48
C PRO A 23 1.06 27.82 22.82
N ALA A 24 1.41 26.75 23.54
CA ALA A 24 2.17 25.64 22.99
C ALA A 24 1.35 25.02 21.85
N ALA A 25 1.91 24.97 20.64
CA ALA A 25 1.29 24.28 19.52
C ALA A 25 1.22 22.79 19.85
N ALA A 26 0.01 22.30 20.16
CA ALA A 26 -0.26 20.88 20.27
C ALA A 26 0.06 20.24 18.92
N ARG A 27 1.05 19.34 18.87
CA ARG A 27 1.27 18.48 17.70
C ARG A 27 0.00 17.64 17.52
N ALA A 28 -0.68 17.83 16.40
CA ALA A 28 -1.76 16.95 16.00
C ALA A 28 -1.25 15.50 16.00
N PRO A 29 -2.07 14.51 16.41
CA PRO A 29 -1.68 13.11 16.31
C PRO A 29 -1.29 12.84 14.85
N ALA A 30 -0.12 12.23 14.66
CA ALA A 30 0.27 11.77 13.34
C ALA A 30 -0.81 10.78 12.89
N GLU A 31 -1.56 11.11 11.83
CA GLU A 31 -2.44 10.15 11.17
C GLU A 31 -1.58 8.95 10.80
N GLY A 32 -1.85 7.82 11.46
CA GLY A 32 -1.15 6.57 11.16
C GLY A 32 -1.39 6.20 9.71
N VAL A 33 -0.36 5.68 9.04
CA VAL A 33 -0.49 5.15 7.68
C VAL A 33 -1.59 4.08 7.69
N PRO A 34 -2.65 4.19 6.86
CA PRO A 34 -3.74 3.23 6.86
C PRO A 34 -3.20 1.83 6.53
N ALA A 35 -3.70 0.82 7.25
CA ALA A 35 -3.28 -0.56 7.09
C ALA A 35 -3.73 -1.11 5.72
N CYS A 36 -2.84 -1.82 5.03
CA CYS A 36 -3.10 -2.38 3.70
C CYS A 36 -3.96 -3.63 3.79
N ASN A 37 -5.02 -3.70 2.99
CA ASN A 37 -5.98 -4.81 3.05
C ASN A 37 -5.68 -5.91 2.02
N TYR A 38 -4.44 -6.42 2.02
CA TYR A 38 -4.12 -7.59 1.21
C TYR A 38 -4.66 -8.86 1.86
N GLN A 39 -5.43 -9.63 1.09
CA GLN A 39 -5.96 -10.93 1.49
C GLN A 39 -5.36 -12.02 0.62
N PRO A 40 -5.00 -13.18 1.20
CA PRO A 40 -4.56 -14.32 0.40
C PRO A 40 -5.72 -14.84 -0.46
N PHE A 41 -5.40 -15.36 -1.63
CA PHE A 41 -6.38 -16.04 -2.47
C PHE A 41 -5.82 -17.34 -3.07
N GLU A 42 -6.72 -18.29 -3.30
CA GLU A 42 -6.40 -19.62 -3.78
C GLU A 42 -6.93 -19.84 -5.21
N PRO A 43 -6.10 -19.65 -6.25
CA PRO A 43 -6.53 -19.86 -7.62
C PRO A 43 -6.97 -21.31 -7.83
N GLY A 44 -8.07 -21.45 -8.58
CA GLY A 44 -8.43 -22.74 -9.14
C GLY A 44 -7.43 -23.20 -10.21
N PRO A 45 -7.81 -24.15 -11.08
CA PRO A 45 -6.91 -24.72 -12.07
C PRO A 45 -6.36 -23.72 -13.12
N SER A 46 -7.02 -22.57 -13.29
CA SER A 46 -6.57 -21.54 -14.24
C SER A 46 -7.11 -20.15 -13.95
N ARG A 47 -8.39 -20.03 -13.61
CA ARG A 47 -9.08 -18.73 -13.45
C ARG A 47 -9.61 -18.51 -12.05
N MET A 48 -9.63 -17.25 -11.64
CA MET A 48 -10.30 -16.78 -10.43
C MET A 48 -10.97 -15.42 -10.68
N ARG A 49 -12.08 -15.17 -10.00
CA ARG A 49 -12.62 -13.81 -9.84
C ARG A 49 -11.96 -13.11 -8.66
N MET A 50 -11.39 -11.94 -8.91
CA MET A 50 -10.75 -11.09 -7.92
C MET A 50 -11.43 -9.71 -7.93
N GLY A 51 -12.31 -9.48 -6.95
CA GLY A 51 -13.12 -8.26 -6.92
C GLY A 51 -13.91 -8.07 -8.23
N TRP A 52 -13.50 -7.06 -9.00
CA TRP A 52 -14.13 -6.68 -10.26
C TRP A 52 -13.44 -7.25 -11.52
N VAL A 53 -12.25 -7.87 -11.39
CA VAL A 53 -11.55 -8.50 -12.52
C VAL A 53 -11.61 -10.03 -12.46
N ILE A 54 -11.50 -10.66 -13.63
CA ILE A 54 -11.21 -12.10 -13.75
C ILE A 54 -9.73 -12.23 -14.07
N LEU A 55 -9.03 -12.97 -13.22
CA LEU A 55 -7.62 -13.29 -13.33
C LEU A 55 -7.48 -14.69 -13.94
N ASP A 56 -6.73 -14.81 -15.02
CA ASP A 56 -6.31 -16.08 -15.64
C ASP A 56 -4.79 -16.20 -15.48
N LEU A 57 -4.34 -17.27 -14.83
CA LEU A 57 -2.92 -17.54 -14.58
C LEU A 57 -2.32 -18.45 -15.66
N GLY A 58 -3.10 -18.82 -16.68
CA GLY A 58 -2.76 -19.90 -17.59
C GLY A 58 -3.01 -21.28 -16.96
N PRO A 59 -2.58 -22.36 -17.63
CA PRO A 59 -2.74 -23.71 -17.11
C PRO A 59 -1.84 -23.95 -15.89
N GLY A 60 -2.44 -24.52 -14.84
CA GLY A 60 -1.68 -25.13 -13.76
C GLY A 60 -0.93 -26.38 -14.22
N ASP A 61 0.13 -26.75 -13.52
CA ASP A 61 0.90 -27.98 -13.72
C ASP A 61 0.07 -29.26 -13.52
N ASN A 62 -0.91 -29.22 -12.61
CA ASN A 62 -1.86 -30.30 -12.37
C ASN A 62 -3.31 -29.78 -12.42
N PRO A 63 -4.22 -30.41 -13.18
CA PRO A 63 -5.59 -29.93 -13.34
C PRO A 63 -6.48 -30.09 -12.09
N LYS A 64 -6.07 -30.91 -11.12
CA LYS A 64 -6.83 -31.16 -9.87
C LYS A 64 -6.24 -30.41 -8.68
N THR A 65 -4.92 -30.41 -8.57
CA THR A 65 -4.19 -29.83 -7.43
C THR A 65 -3.00 -29.03 -7.96
N PRO A 66 -3.25 -27.90 -8.65
CA PRO A 66 -2.17 -27.11 -9.22
C PRO A 66 -1.28 -26.56 -8.12
N GLU A 67 0.03 -26.65 -8.30
CA GLU A 67 1.04 -26.03 -7.42
C GLU A 67 1.71 -24.84 -8.10
N THR A 68 1.87 -24.93 -9.43
CA THR A 68 2.49 -23.88 -10.23
C THR A 68 1.68 -23.58 -11.49
N TRP A 69 1.78 -22.35 -12.00
CA TRP A 69 1.13 -21.92 -13.25
C TRP A 69 2.15 -21.30 -14.20
N ARG A 70 2.01 -21.55 -15.49
CA ARG A 70 2.99 -21.10 -16.50
C ARG A 70 2.76 -19.67 -17.00
N GLY A 71 1.65 -19.03 -16.66
CA GLY A 71 1.26 -17.77 -17.29
C GLY A 71 0.85 -17.94 -18.76
N PRO A 72 0.68 -16.82 -19.50
CA PRO A 72 0.79 -15.44 -19.01
C PRO A 72 -0.36 -15.08 -18.06
N ILE A 73 -0.21 -13.98 -17.31
CA ILE A 73 -1.30 -13.48 -16.48
C ILE A 73 -2.20 -12.60 -17.32
N ILE A 74 -3.47 -12.96 -17.44
CA ILE A 74 -4.49 -12.16 -18.14
C ILE A 74 -5.50 -11.65 -17.13
N MET A 75 -5.75 -10.34 -17.13
CA MET A 75 -6.74 -9.71 -16.26
C MET A 75 -7.84 -9.11 -17.13
N THR A 76 -9.05 -9.65 -16.99
CA THR A 76 -10.23 -9.27 -17.77
C THR A 76 -11.18 -8.44 -16.91
N ARG A 77 -11.60 -7.28 -17.41
CA ARG A 77 -12.49 -6.33 -16.75
C ARG A 77 -13.96 -6.62 -17.10
N PRO A 78 -14.94 -6.02 -16.38
CA PRO A 78 -16.37 -6.24 -16.64
C PRO A 78 -16.84 -5.84 -18.04
N ASP A 79 -16.20 -4.84 -18.65
CA ASP A 79 -16.44 -4.40 -20.03
C ASP A 79 -15.78 -5.32 -21.08
N ARG A 80 -15.20 -6.45 -20.65
CA ARG A 80 -14.44 -7.45 -21.43
C ARG A 80 -13.13 -6.96 -22.00
N SER A 81 -12.73 -5.73 -21.72
CA SER A 81 -11.37 -5.31 -22.00
C SER A 81 -10.40 -6.09 -21.10
N TYR A 82 -9.19 -6.33 -21.59
CA TYR A 82 -8.20 -7.09 -20.83
C TYR A 82 -6.81 -6.48 -20.97
N CYS A 83 -5.95 -6.83 -20.04
CA CYS A 83 -4.51 -6.63 -20.15
C CYS A 83 -3.79 -7.95 -19.90
N ILE A 84 -2.54 -8.02 -20.35
CA ILE A 84 -1.68 -9.17 -20.18
C ILE A 84 -0.39 -8.68 -19.53
N THR A 85 0.08 -9.38 -18.50
CA THR A 85 1.46 -9.28 -18.04
C THR A 85 2.11 -10.64 -18.16
N ASP A 86 3.29 -10.65 -18.77
CA ASP A 86 4.13 -11.81 -18.84
C ASP A 86 5.33 -11.57 -17.93
N LEU A 87 5.31 -12.24 -16.78
CA LEU A 87 6.44 -12.29 -15.88
C LEU A 87 7.40 -13.34 -16.43
N HIS A 88 8.13 -12.98 -17.50
CA HIS A 88 9.01 -13.82 -18.34
C HIS A 88 10.10 -14.62 -17.58
N THR A 89 10.10 -14.59 -16.25
CA THR A 89 11.16 -15.01 -15.34
C THR A 89 10.76 -16.21 -14.49
N GLY A 90 9.80 -17.05 -14.89
CA GLY A 90 9.53 -18.32 -14.20
C GLY A 90 8.08 -18.79 -14.18
N VAL A 91 7.83 -19.78 -13.33
CA VAL A 91 6.46 -20.26 -13.04
C VAL A 91 5.89 -19.49 -11.86
N LEU A 92 4.60 -19.21 -11.89
CA LEU A 92 3.86 -18.60 -10.78
C LEU A 92 3.67 -19.65 -9.68
N GLN A 93 3.84 -19.25 -8.42
CA GLN A 93 3.65 -20.11 -7.26
C GLN A 93 2.95 -19.35 -6.12
N ARG A 94 2.26 -20.10 -5.27
CA ARG A 94 1.67 -19.58 -4.02
C ARG A 94 2.76 -19.05 -3.08
N PRO A 95 2.40 -18.16 -2.13
CA PRO A 95 1.09 -17.54 -1.95
C PRO A 95 0.82 -16.38 -2.92
N PHE A 96 -0.46 -16.11 -3.18
CA PHE A 96 -0.93 -14.95 -3.93
C PHE A 96 -1.81 -14.07 -3.05
N PHE A 97 -1.74 -12.75 -3.24
CA PHE A 97 -2.53 -11.80 -2.45
C PHE A 97 -3.21 -10.75 -3.32
N THR A 98 -4.29 -10.16 -2.82
CA THR A 98 -4.98 -9.05 -3.47
C THR A 98 -5.67 -8.12 -2.48
N ASP A 99 -5.72 -6.84 -2.82
CA ASP A 99 -6.53 -5.81 -2.16
C ASP A 99 -7.78 -5.43 -3.00
N GLY A 100 -8.03 -6.13 -4.11
CA GLY A 100 -9.08 -5.85 -5.10
C GLY A 100 -8.69 -4.84 -6.20
N GLN A 101 -7.57 -4.15 -6.08
CA GLN A 101 -7.02 -3.22 -7.09
C GLN A 101 -5.68 -3.71 -7.66
N ASN A 102 -4.91 -4.40 -6.84
CA ASN A 102 -3.58 -4.92 -7.11
C ASN A 102 -3.55 -6.43 -6.82
N VAL A 103 -2.65 -7.13 -7.50
CA VAL A 103 -2.23 -8.48 -7.14
C VAL A 103 -0.79 -8.50 -6.70
N VAL A 104 -0.50 -9.39 -5.76
CA VAL A 104 0.85 -9.76 -5.37
C VAL A 104 1.09 -11.19 -5.83
N MET A 105 2.08 -11.35 -6.71
CA MET A 105 2.39 -12.62 -7.37
C MET A 105 3.84 -13.01 -7.12
N THR A 106 4.08 -14.31 -6.92
CA THR A 106 5.43 -14.85 -6.76
C THR A 106 5.78 -15.71 -7.97
N THR A 107 6.95 -15.48 -8.58
CA THR A 107 7.53 -16.39 -9.57
C THR A 107 8.68 -17.18 -8.96
N TYR A 108 8.92 -18.39 -9.47
CA TYR A 108 10.11 -19.20 -9.20
C TYR A 108 10.84 -19.55 -10.50
N ALA A 109 12.14 -19.27 -10.54
CA ALA A 109 13.07 -19.71 -11.57
C ALA A 109 14.49 -19.73 -11.01
N ASP A 110 15.33 -20.61 -11.56
CA ASP A 110 16.76 -20.69 -11.21
C ASP A 110 17.01 -20.77 -9.69
N GLU A 111 16.18 -21.55 -9.00
CA GLU A 111 16.22 -21.73 -7.52
C GLU A 111 15.96 -20.46 -6.70
N GLN A 112 15.45 -19.42 -7.35
CA GLN A 112 15.15 -18.13 -6.75
C GLN A 112 13.68 -17.75 -6.95
N GLN A 113 13.19 -16.95 -6.01
CA GLN A 113 11.86 -16.38 -6.03
C GLN A 113 11.91 -14.89 -6.33
N THR A 114 10.87 -14.37 -6.95
CA THR A 114 10.65 -12.93 -7.12
C THR A 114 9.19 -12.60 -6.84
N VAL A 115 8.95 -11.57 -6.03
CA VAL A 115 7.61 -11.06 -5.74
C VAL A 115 7.34 -9.81 -6.58
N PHE A 116 6.15 -9.73 -7.15
CA PHE A 116 5.69 -8.61 -7.97
C PHE A 116 4.38 -8.06 -7.41
N PHE A 117 4.28 -6.73 -7.32
CA PHE A 117 3.01 -6.03 -7.13
C PHE A 117 2.56 -5.51 -8.49
N ILE A 118 1.35 -5.84 -8.89
CA ILE A 118 0.83 -5.58 -10.24
C ILE A 118 -0.53 -4.90 -10.13
N GLU A 119 -0.71 -3.80 -10.84
CA GLU A 119 -1.98 -3.08 -10.94
C GLU A 119 -2.97 -3.86 -11.80
N ALA A 120 -4.12 -4.22 -11.26
CA ALA A 120 -5.05 -5.13 -11.93
C ALA A 120 -5.72 -4.52 -13.16
N ALA A 121 -5.88 -3.20 -13.16
CA ALA A 121 -6.51 -2.48 -14.27
C ALA A 121 -5.62 -2.47 -15.52
N THR A 122 -4.29 -2.35 -15.36
CA THR A 122 -3.37 -2.09 -16.47
C THR A 122 -2.35 -3.22 -16.69
N CYS A 123 -2.29 -4.19 -15.77
CA CYS A 123 -1.26 -5.22 -15.71
C CYS A 123 0.16 -4.64 -15.55
N ARG A 124 0.29 -3.38 -15.14
CA ARG A 124 1.57 -2.74 -14.90
C ARG A 124 2.19 -3.26 -13.60
N VAL A 125 3.45 -3.66 -13.66
CA VAL A 125 4.25 -3.95 -12.47
C VAL A 125 4.54 -2.64 -11.74
N LEU A 126 4.00 -2.51 -10.53
CA LEU A 126 4.20 -1.37 -9.64
C LEU A 126 5.49 -1.49 -8.82
N TRP A 127 5.84 -2.73 -8.45
CA TRP A 127 7.05 -3.03 -7.70
C TRP A 127 7.51 -4.48 -7.95
N LYS A 128 8.82 -4.70 -7.85
CA LYS A 128 9.48 -6.01 -8.02
C LYS A 128 10.55 -6.18 -6.94
N SER A 129 10.57 -7.33 -6.27
CA SER A 129 11.63 -7.65 -5.30
C SER A 129 12.95 -7.99 -6.00
N PRO A 130 14.11 -7.82 -5.32
CA PRO A 130 15.29 -8.61 -5.62
C PRO A 130 14.99 -10.11 -5.58
N ALA A 131 15.80 -10.93 -6.25
CA ALA A 131 15.71 -12.38 -6.16
C ALA A 131 16.06 -12.87 -4.75
N PHE A 132 15.34 -13.87 -4.24
CA PHE A 132 15.56 -14.40 -2.89
C PHE A 132 15.19 -15.88 -2.77
N SER A 133 15.62 -16.52 -1.68
CA SER A 133 15.18 -17.85 -1.26
C SER A 133 14.44 -17.78 0.08
N GLY A 134 13.47 -18.67 0.30
CA GLY A 134 12.69 -18.78 1.54
C GLY A 134 11.19 -18.51 1.34
N GLY A 135 10.43 -18.44 2.44
CA GLY A 135 8.98 -18.23 2.39
C GLY A 135 8.58 -16.79 2.04
N VAL A 136 7.36 -16.63 1.52
CA VAL A 136 6.69 -15.33 1.34
C VAL A 136 5.55 -15.23 2.33
N ALA A 137 5.47 -14.09 3.04
CA ALA A 137 4.32 -13.76 3.88
C ALA A 137 3.99 -12.28 3.74
N LEU A 138 2.71 -11.94 3.71
CA LEU A 138 2.24 -10.56 3.60
C LEU A 138 1.25 -10.27 4.72
N THR A 139 1.54 -9.20 5.47
CA THR A 139 0.67 -8.64 6.49
C THR A 139 0.18 -7.27 6.03
N ALA A 140 -0.67 -6.63 6.84
CA ALA A 140 -1.19 -5.31 6.50
C ALA A 140 -0.13 -4.18 6.44
N THR A 141 1.09 -4.42 6.94
CA THR A 141 2.15 -3.40 7.01
C THR A 141 3.51 -3.88 6.55
N VAL A 142 3.71 -5.19 6.36
CA VAL A 142 5.02 -5.77 6.04
C VAL A 142 4.87 -6.92 5.04
N LEU A 143 5.69 -6.90 4.00
CA LEU A 143 6.00 -8.05 3.14
C LEU A 143 7.28 -8.72 3.65
N HIS A 144 7.24 -10.01 3.90
CA HIS A 144 8.41 -10.84 4.17
C HIS A 144 8.79 -11.62 2.92
N THR A 145 10.06 -11.52 2.51
CA THR A 145 10.67 -12.32 1.42
C THR A 145 11.90 -13.04 1.96
N GLY A 146 11.73 -14.31 2.34
CA GLY A 146 12.76 -15.07 3.06
C GLY A 146 13.09 -14.43 4.41
N ARG A 147 14.34 -14.01 4.59
CA ARG A 147 14.81 -13.32 5.82
C ARG A 147 14.59 -11.81 5.80
N LYS A 148 14.17 -11.24 4.67
CA LYS A 148 14.02 -9.80 4.50
C LYS A 148 12.59 -9.35 4.77
N ALA A 149 12.45 -8.22 5.45
CA ALA A 149 11.16 -7.58 5.72
C ALA A 149 11.11 -6.22 5.02
N TRP A 150 10.04 -5.98 4.28
CA TRP A 150 9.79 -4.76 3.56
C TRP A 150 8.55 -4.08 4.14
N LYS A 151 8.73 -2.88 4.68
CA LYS A 151 7.60 -2.09 5.18
C LYS A 151 6.75 -1.62 3.99
N LEU A 152 5.44 -1.72 4.13
CA LEU A 152 4.50 -1.16 3.15
C LEU A 152 4.28 0.32 3.47
N GLY A 153 4.43 1.17 2.46
CA GLY A 153 4.19 2.59 2.55
C GLY A 153 2.72 2.97 2.37
N PRO A 154 2.40 4.28 2.31
CA PRO A 154 1.03 4.79 2.19
C PRO A 154 0.25 4.33 0.95
N HIS A 155 0.97 3.91 -0.09
CA HIS A 155 0.39 3.38 -1.33
C HIS A 155 0.27 1.85 -1.32
N CYS A 156 0.48 1.21 -0.17
CA CYS A 156 0.48 -0.24 -0.03
C CYS A 156 1.49 -0.97 -0.91
N LEU A 157 2.57 -0.28 -1.27
CA LEU A 157 3.73 -0.84 -1.96
C LEU A 157 4.90 -0.93 -0.98
N PRO A 158 5.81 -1.91 -1.14
CA PRO A 158 7.05 -1.94 -0.39
C PRO A 158 7.85 -0.63 -0.58
N GLU A 159 8.26 -0.03 0.52
CA GLU A 159 9.21 1.08 0.50
C GLU A 159 10.60 0.54 0.09
N ALA A 160 11.39 1.35 -0.62
CA ALA A 160 12.79 1.02 -0.86
C ALA A 160 13.47 0.74 0.50
N ASP A 161 14.44 -0.18 0.50
CA ASP A 161 15.06 -0.72 1.72
C ASP A 161 15.13 0.30 2.86
N ALA A 162 14.40 0.01 3.93
CA ALA A 162 14.62 0.70 5.19
C ALA A 162 16.07 0.39 5.61
N PRO A 163 16.90 1.42 5.87
CA PRO A 163 18.32 1.26 6.12
C PRO A 163 18.64 0.39 7.33
#